data_AF-A0A9N8H4P6-F1
#
_entry.id   AF-A0A9N8H4P6-F1
#
_cell.length_a   1.000
_cell.length_b   1.000
_cell.length_c   1.000
_cell.angle_alpha   90.00
_cell.angle_beta   90.00
_cell.angle_gamma   90.00
#
_symmetry.space_group_name_H-M   'P 1'
#
loop_
_entity.id
_entity.type
_entity.pdbx_description
1 polymer ?
#
loop_
_entity_poly.entity_id
_entity_poly.type
_entity_poly.pdbx_seq_one_letter_code
_entity_poly.pdbx_strand_id
1 'polypeptide(L)'
;MPKLIGKATTVVEHDGLTISELAGGVATKEDVISIAKVTVTKPTSEPWLTLLTDERMCVIKGKVEFHYYDDDDNQQLQVLTATAGDTVLVSKGERFRPVFPDGDTEYIPVCTPAFTPDRCIREDSEETKNVAERLQKLHKKKKAVVEPSEKLYHMCQKSAWEEAVAAGKAYYPPTFEEDGFFTHATAVPVRLIGTANHFYTSVPGDWICIELSYSTLKDKAGIITQFEEAKPVGSTKVSEEFENWICPHIFGGIPSHIEGVVTNTFPMKRDDKGNYLCIEGLTD
;
A
#
# COMPACT_ATOMS: atom_id res chain seq x y z
N MET A 1 6.33 -18.93 -12.42
CA MET A 1 5.89 -18.66 -13.82
C MET A 1 5.79 -17.15 -14.02
N PRO A 2 6.27 -16.58 -15.14
CA PRO A 2 6.08 -15.16 -15.45
C PRO A 2 4.60 -14.78 -15.54
N LYS A 3 4.25 -13.54 -15.16
CA LYS A 3 2.87 -13.01 -15.16
C LYS A 3 2.80 -11.65 -15.85
N LEU A 4 1.75 -11.41 -16.62
CA LEU A 4 1.39 -10.07 -17.12
C LEU A 4 0.70 -9.30 -16.00
N ILE A 5 1.23 -8.14 -15.62
CA ILE A 5 0.77 -7.39 -14.43
C ILE A 5 0.05 -6.07 -14.74
N GLY A 6 0.13 -5.57 -15.97
CA GLY A 6 -0.52 -4.29 -16.33
C GLY A 6 -0.17 -3.79 -17.73
N LYS A 7 -0.61 -2.56 -18.02
CA LYS A 7 -0.30 -1.80 -19.22
C LYS A 7 0.10 -0.38 -18.86
N ALA A 8 0.92 0.24 -19.70
CA ALA A 8 1.33 1.62 -19.54
C ALA A 8 0.12 2.57 -19.45
N THR A 9 0.16 3.51 -18.52
CA THR A 9 -0.90 4.53 -18.31
C THR A 9 -0.30 5.92 -18.34
N THR A 10 -0.78 6.79 -19.23
CA THR A 10 -0.34 8.20 -19.28
C THR A 10 -0.89 8.97 -18.08
N VAL A 11 0.01 9.43 -17.21
CA VAL A 11 -0.32 10.14 -15.97
C VAL A 11 -0.11 11.66 -16.10
N VAL A 12 0.80 12.09 -16.96
CA VAL A 12 1.02 13.50 -17.30
C VAL A 12 1.09 13.66 -18.80
N GLU A 13 0.39 14.67 -19.30
CA GLU A 13 0.51 15.17 -20.67
C GLU A 13 0.28 16.67 -20.63
N HIS A 14 1.36 17.44 -20.84
CA HIS A 14 1.35 18.88 -20.74
C HIS A 14 2.47 19.50 -21.58
N ASP A 15 2.11 20.37 -22.52
CA ASP A 15 2.99 21.15 -23.41
C ASP A 15 4.34 20.48 -23.77
N GLY A 16 4.26 19.30 -24.39
CA GLY A 16 5.43 18.59 -24.88
C GLY A 16 6.17 17.72 -23.86
N LEU A 17 5.73 17.70 -22.59
CA LEU A 17 6.09 16.69 -21.59
C LEU A 17 4.98 15.63 -21.51
N THR A 18 5.38 14.37 -21.64
CA THR A 18 4.51 13.20 -21.47
C THR A 18 5.15 12.22 -20.51
N ILE A 19 4.40 11.78 -19.50
CA ILE A 19 4.81 10.74 -18.55
C ILE A 19 3.81 9.59 -18.63
N SER A 20 4.30 8.41 -19.02
CA SER A 20 3.54 7.16 -19.04
C SER A 20 4.09 6.20 -17.99
N GLU A 21 3.35 5.96 -16.91
CA GLU A 21 3.73 4.97 -15.91
C GLU A 21 3.59 3.56 -16.50
N LEU A 22 4.67 2.78 -16.49
CA LEU A 22 4.74 1.40 -16.97
C LEU A 22 4.42 0.40 -15.86
N ALA A 23 4.89 0.69 -14.63
CA ALA A 23 4.61 -0.04 -13.40
C ALA A 23 4.64 0.94 -12.23
N GLY A 24 3.76 0.75 -11.24
CA GLY A 24 3.64 1.62 -10.07
C GLY A 24 2.21 1.78 -9.59
N GLY A 25 1.96 2.86 -8.83
CA GLY A 25 0.72 3.07 -8.09
C GLY A 25 -0.53 3.23 -8.98
N VAL A 26 -0.36 3.63 -10.24
CA VAL A 26 -1.44 3.86 -11.20
C VAL A 26 -1.59 2.69 -12.17
N ALA A 27 -0.52 2.26 -12.84
CA ALA A 27 -0.52 1.27 -13.92
C ALA A 27 -0.67 -0.18 -13.44
N THR A 28 0.00 -0.55 -12.34
CA THR A 28 0.01 -1.92 -11.78
C THR A 28 -0.53 -1.99 -10.34
N LYS A 29 -0.90 -0.85 -9.75
CA LYS A 29 -1.51 -0.69 -8.41
C LYS A 29 -0.62 -1.11 -7.24
N GLU A 30 0.69 -1.20 -7.45
CA GLU A 30 1.67 -1.60 -6.44
C GLU A 30 2.49 -0.41 -5.90
N ASP A 31 3.08 -0.59 -4.71
CA ASP A 31 3.91 0.44 -4.04
C ASP A 31 5.40 0.06 -3.95
N VAL A 32 5.82 -0.97 -4.71
CA VAL A 32 7.18 -1.53 -4.60
C VAL A 32 8.18 -0.72 -5.44
N ILE A 33 7.81 -0.39 -6.67
CA ILE A 33 8.64 0.31 -7.64
C ILE A 33 7.74 1.15 -8.54
N SER A 34 8.23 2.31 -8.97
CA SER A 34 7.62 3.05 -10.07
C SER A 34 8.61 3.11 -11.21
N ILE A 35 8.13 2.74 -12.40
CA ILE A 35 8.86 2.81 -13.66
C ILE A 35 7.98 3.61 -14.59
N ALA A 36 8.46 4.74 -15.09
CA ALA A 36 7.74 5.50 -16.10
C ALA A 36 8.58 5.67 -17.37
N LYS A 37 7.93 5.91 -18.49
CA LYS A 37 8.56 6.48 -19.68
C LYS A 37 8.24 7.95 -19.74
N VAL A 38 9.26 8.79 -19.79
CA VAL A 38 9.11 10.23 -19.96
C VAL A 38 9.64 10.66 -21.32
N THR A 39 8.83 11.44 -22.04
CA THR A 39 9.20 12.09 -23.30
C THR A 39 9.05 13.59 -23.15
N VAL A 40 10.08 14.33 -23.50
CA VAL A 40 10.14 15.79 -23.52
C VAL A 40 10.46 16.23 -24.93
N THR A 41 9.54 16.93 -25.59
CA THR A 41 9.66 17.28 -27.02
C THR A 41 10.20 18.69 -27.26
N LYS A 42 10.10 19.58 -26.27
CA LYS A 42 10.53 20.98 -26.34
C LYS A 42 11.43 21.32 -25.16
N PRO A 43 12.29 22.36 -25.27
CA PRO A 43 13.03 22.89 -24.14
C PRO A 43 12.11 23.23 -22.96
N THR A 44 12.39 22.65 -21.80
CA THR A 44 11.59 22.89 -20.58
C THR A 44 12.35 22.49 -19.33
N SER A 45 11.73 22.63 -18.18
CA SER A 45 12.23 22.19 -16.88
C SER A 45 11.08 21.84 -15.96
N GLU A 46 11.29 20.90 -15.06
CA GLU A 46 10.43 20.79 -13.88
C GLU A 46 10.77 21.92 -12.87
N PRO A 47 9.93 22.16 -11.86
CA PRO A 47 10.31 22.93 -10.68
C PRO A 47 11.46 22.24 -9.91
N TRP A 48 11.90 22.88 -8.83
CA TRP A 48 12.74 22.20 -7.84
C TRP A 48 11.96 21.08 -7.16
N LEU A 49 12.61 19.94 -7.04
CA LEU A 49 12.06 18.70 -6.51
C LEU A 49 12.90 18.25 -5.31
N THR A 50 12.23 17.67 -4.31
CA THR A 50 12.88 16.88 -3.26
C THR A 50 12.08 15.60 -3.08
N LEU A 51 12.70 14.47 -3.43
CA LEU A 51 12.06 13.16 -3.35
C LEU A 51 12.29 12.53 -1.99
N LEU A 52 11.25 11.90 -1.44
CA LEU A 52 11.33 11.08 -0.23
C LEU A 52 11.70 9.63 -0.54
N THR A 53 12.15 9.36 -1.77
CA THR A 53 12.63 8.08 -2.31
C THR A 53 13.87 8.30 -3.16
N ASP A 54 14.67 7.25 -3.35
CA ASP A 54 15.72 7.28 -4.37
C ASP A 54 15.10 7.25 -5.76
N GLU A 55 15.66 8.01 -6.69
CA GLU A 55 15.28 7.99 -8.10
C GLU A 55 16.49 7.74 -9.00
N ARG A 56 16.37 6.77 -9.91
CA ARG A 56 17.35 6.56 -10.99
C ARG A 56 16.74 7.07 -12.28
N MET A 57 17.34 8.09 -12.88
CA MET A 57 16.94 8.62 -14.17
C MET A 57 17.86 8.06 -15.25
N CYS A 58 17.36 7.08 -16.00
CA CYS A 58 18.07 6.45 -17.11
C CYS A 58 17.79 7.21 -18.41
N VAL A 59 18.76 7.97 -18.92
CA VAL A 59 18.59 8.77 -20.14
C VAL A 59 18.69 7.86 -21.36
N ILE A 60 17.62 7.78 -22.15
CA ILE A 60 17.53 6.92 -23.34
C ILE A 60 17.88 7.69 -24.61
N LYS A 61 17.45 8.94 -24.69
CA LYS A 61 17.66 9.84 -25.82
C LYS A 61 17.81 11.26 -25.31
N GLY A 62 18.64 12.06 -25.98
CA GLY A 62 18.79 13.49 -25.69
C GLY A 62 19.69 13.74 -24.48
N LYS A 63 19.35 14.79 -23.71
CA LYS A 63 20.20 15.34 -22.66
C LYS A 63 19.36 15.88 -21.51
N VAL A 64 19.77 15.59 -20.29
CA VAL A 64 19.16 16.11 -19.05
C VAL A 64 20.24 16.82 -18.25
N GLU A 65 19.94 18.03 -17.78
CA GLU A 65 20.77 18.75 -16.82
C GLU A 65 20.13 18.65 -15.44
N PHE A 66 20.90 18.19 -14.45
CA PHE A 66 20.52 18.09 -13.06
C PHE A 66 21.12 19.26 -12.32
N HIS A 67 20.30 20.25 -12.02
CA HIS A 67 20.69 21.44 -11.28
C HIS A 67 20.57 21.16 -9.79
N TYR A 68 21.61 21.42 -8.99
CA TYR A 68 21.62 21.19 -7.54
C TYR A 68 22.52 22.21 -6.82
N TYR A 69 22.44 22.27 -5.50
CA TYR A 69 23.35 23.05 -4.65
C TYR A 69 24.12 22.09 -3.75
N ASP A 70 25.39 22.39 -3.48
CA ASP A 70 26.21 21.62 -2.53
C ASP A 70 25.79 21.97 -1.09
N ASP A 71 25.77 20.95 -0.23
CA ASP A 71 25.36 21.04 1.18
C ASP A 71 26.28 21.96 1.99
N ASP A 72 27.55 22.06 1.60
CA ASP A 72 28.57 22.79 2.35
C ASP A 72 28.61 24.31 2.06
N ASP A 73 28.15 24.75 0.87
CA ASP A 73 28.32 26.15 0.45
C ASP A 73 27.03 26.85 -0.02
N ASN A 74 25.93 26.13 -0.27
CA ASN A 74 24.55 26.62 -0.51
C ASN A 74 24.34 27.89 -1.38
N GLN A 75 25.36 28.36 -2.10
CA GLN A 75 25.35 29.65 -2.82
C GLN A 75 25.72 29.51 -4.29
N GLN A 76 26.35 28.41 -4.70
CA GLN A 76 26.70 28.17 -6.10
C GLN A 76 25.90 27.01 -6.70
N LEU A 77 25.19 27.31 -7.79
CA LEU A 77 24.48 26.33 -8.59
C LEU A 77 25.47 25.39 -9.27
N GLN A 78 25.31 24.09 -9.05
CA GLN A 78 26.01 23.03 -9.75
C GLN A 78 25.11 22.39 -10.81
N VAL A 79 25.72 21.92 -11.90
CA VAL A 79 25.01 21.27 -13.00
C VAL A 79 25.73 19.97 -13.37
N LEU A 80 25.03 18.85 -13.21
CA LEU A 80 25.45 17.56 -13.75
C LEU A 80 24.68 17.30 -15.04
N THR A 81 25.40 17.09 -16.16
CA THR A 81 24.78 16.81 -17.45
C THR A 81 24.86 15.32 -17.76
N ALA A 82 23.71 14.70 -18.03
CA ALA A 82 23.59 13.32 -18.47
C ALA A 82 23.07 13.25 -19.91
N THR A 83 23.60 12.30 -20.67
CA THR A 83 23.27 12.07 -22.08
C THR A 83 22.77 10.63 -22.30
N ALA A 84 22.31 10.31 -23.51
CA ALA A 84 21.84 8.97 -23.85
C ALA A 84 22.83 7.86 -23.44
N GLY A 85 22.37 6.93 -22.61
CA GLY A 85 23.16 5.84 -22.03
C GLY A 85 23.56 6.07 -20.57
N ASP A 86 23.55 7.31 -20.09
CA ASP A 86 23.88 7.65 -18.71
C ASP A 86 22.71 7.33 -17.77
N THR A 87 23.03 7.02 -16.52
CA THR A 87 22.05 6.87 -15.43
C THR A 87 22.49 7.70 -14.24
N VAL A 88 21.63 8.60 -13.80
CA VAL A 88 21.88 9.43 -12.62
C VAL A 88 21.04 8.92 -11.46
N LEU A 89 21.65 8.78 -10.29
CA LEU A 89 20.95 8.58 -9.02
C LEU A 89 20.75 9.94 -8.38
N VAL A 90 19.51 10.24 -8.02
CA VAL A 90 19.18 11.27 -7.04
C VAL A 90 18.79 10.54 -5.77
N SER A 91 19.57 10.72 -4.71
CA SER A 91 19.32 10.06 -3.43
C SER A 91 18.12 10.69 -2.74
N LYS A 92 17.42 9.90 -1.94
CA LYS A 92 16.34 10.39 -1.07
C LYS A 92 16.79 11.63 -0.28
N GLY A 93 15.97 12.68 -0.32
CA GLY A 93 16.18 13.93 0.40
C GLY A 93 17.04 14.95 -0.34
N GLU A 94 17.68 14.58 -1.45
CA GLU A 94 18.43 15.53 -2.27
C GLU A 94 17.45 16.45 -3.02
N ARG A 95 17.79 17.74 -3.05
CA ARG A 95 17.04 18.77 -3.76
C ARG A 95 17.70 19.02 -5.12
N PHE A 96 16.94 18.82 -6.18
CA PHE A 96 17.44 18.97 -7.55
C PHE A 96 16.38 19.57 -8.46
N ARG A 97 16.78 20.03 -9.64
CA ARG A 97 15.88 20.48 -10.70
C ARG A 97 16.31 19.88 -12.03
N PRO A 98 15.50 19.01 -12.65
CA PRO A 98 15.79 18.50 -13.98
C PRO A 98 15.41 19.56 -15.03
N VAL A 99 16.36 19.86 -15.90
CA VAL A 99 16.24 20.79 -17.01
C VAL A 99 16.52 20.04 -18.31
N PHE A 100 15.67 20.27 -19.30
CA PHE A 100 15.73 19.66 -20.63
C PHE A 100 16.02 20.77 -21.64
N PRO A 101 17.29 21.22 -21.77
CA PRO A 101 17.61 22.45 -22.51
C PRO A 101 17.31 22.34 -24.01
N ASP A 102 17.41 21.15 -24.59
CA ASP A 102 17.25 20.93 -26.03
C ASP A 102 15.86 20.39 -26.40
N GLY A 103 15.06 19.95 -25.42
CA GLY A 103 13.92 19.08 -25.70
C GLY A 103 14.38 17.73 -26.28
N ASP A 104 13.56 17.14 -27.15
CA ASP A 104 13.77 15.84 -27.81
C ASP A 104 14.45 14.75 -26.95
N THR A 105 14.04 14.67 -25.69
CA THR A 105 14.67 13.85 -24.65
C THR A 105 13.71 12.75 -24.21
N GLU A 106 14.22 11.53 -24.09
CA GLU A 106 13.49 10.40 -23.52
C GLU A 106 14.30 9.80 -22.37
N TYR A 107 13.65 9.54 -21.24
CA TYR A 107 14.29 8.90 -20.10
C TYR A 107 13.30 8.02 -19.33
N ILE A 108 13.85 7.08 -18.56
CA ILE A 108 13.10 6.19 -17.66
C ILE A 108 13.47 6.56 -16.22
N PRO A 109 12.62 7.29 -15.49
CA PRO A 109 12.76 7.41 -14.04
C PRO A 109 12.32 6.12 -13.37
N VAL A 110 13.08 5.71 -12.36
CA VAL A 110 12.80 4.54 -11.53
C VAL A 110 12.89 4.93 -10.06
N CYS A 111 11.76 4.86 -9.35
CA CYS A 111 11.67 5.15 -7.91
C CYS A 111 11.45 3.86 -7.10
N THR A 112 12.09 3.77 -5.93
CA THR A 112 11.85 2.72 -4.93
C THR A 112 11.76 3.31 -3.52
N PRO A 113 10.63 3.17 -2.79
CA PRO A 113 9.34 2.60 -3.21
C PRO A 113 8.67 3.39 -4.35
N ALA A 114 7.50 2.96 -4.83
CA ALA A 114 6.85 3.59 -5.97
C ALA A 114 6.62 5.10 -5.76
N PHE A 115 6.74 5.88 -6.84
CA PHE A 115 6.46 7.31 -6.82
C PHE A 115 5.00 7.58 -6.42
N THR A 116 4.84 8.52 -5.50
CA THR A 116 3.55 9.12 -5.18
C THR A 116 3.73 10.63 -4.95
N PRO A 117 2.71 11.47 -5.23
CA PRO A 117 2.82 12.91 -5.03
C PRO A 117 3.13 13.31 -3.58
N ASP A 118 2.68 12.54 -2.60
CA ASP A 118 3.01 12.75 -1.18
C ASP A 118 4.48 12.45 -0.84
N ARG A 119 5.21 11.75 -1.72
CA ARG A 119 6.65 11.49 -1.60
C ARG A 119 7.51 12.43 -2.45
N CYS A 120 6.93 13.46 -3.04
CA CYS A 120 7.64 14.43 -3.87
C CYS A 120 7.26 15.85 -3.46
N ILE A 121 8.21 16.54 -2.83
CA ILE A 121 8.05 17.97 -2.54
C ILE A 121 8.36 18.71 -3.85
N ARG A 122 7.38 19.45 -4.35
CA ARG A 122 7.48 20.25 -5.57
C ARG A 122 7.38 21.73 -5.24
N GLU A 123 8.35 22.51 -5.69
CA GLU A 123 8.32 23.97 -5.60
C GLU A 123 7.65 24.57 -6.84
N ASP A 124 6.39 24.20 -7.05
CA ASP A 124 5.60 24.59 -8.22
C ASP A 124 5.32 26.12 -8.25
N SER A 125 5.32 26.70 -9.44
CA SER A 125 4.80 28.06 -9.68
C SER A 125 3.30 28.03 -9.94
N GLU A 126 2.64 29.19 -10.04
CA GLU A 126 1.21 29.27 -10.39
C GLU A 126 0.87 28.53 -11.70
N GLU A 127 1.83 28.45 -12.64
CA GLU A 127 1.64 27.81 -13.94
C GLU A 127 1.65 26.27 -13.87
N THR A 128 2.31 25.68 -12.87
CA THR A 128 2.48 24.21 -12.76
C THR A 128 1.56 23.55 -11.73
N LYS A 129 0.77 24.33 -10.97
CA LYS A 129 -0.21 23.81 -9.98
C LYS A 129 -1.19 22.78 -10.55
N ASN A 130 -1.63 22.95 -11.79
CA ASN A 130 -2.58 22.02 -12.44
C ASN A 130 -2.02 20.60 -12.58
N VAL A 131 -0.70 20.45 -12.75
CA VAL A 131 -0.04 19.14 -12.84
C VAL A 131 -0.05 18.46 -11.49
N ALA A 132 0.33 19.17 -10.42
CA ALA A 132 0.32 18.64 -9.06
C ALA A 132 -1.08 18.18 -8.62
N GLU A 133 -2.12 18.96 -8.88
CA GLU A 133 -3.50 18.56 -8.57
C GLU A 133 -3.98 17.33 -9.33
N ARG A 134 -3.63 17.24 -10.63
CA ARG A 134 -3.99 16.08 -11.45
C ARG A 134 -3.27 14.83 -10.96
N LEU A 135 -1.98 14.93 -10.65
CA LEU A 135 -1.22 13.83 -10.05
C LEU A 135 -1.82 13.42 -8.71
N GLN A 136 -2.14 14.34 -7.81
CA GLN A 136 -2.83 14.01 -6.57
C GLN A 136 -4.16 13.29 -6.81
N LYS A 137 -4.95 13.71 -7.81
CA LYS A 137 -6.21 13.02 -8.17
C LYS A 137 -6.00 11.62 -8.74
N LEU A 138 -4.96 11.42 -9.55
CA LEU A 138 -4.61 10.12 -10.12
C LEU A 138 -4.05 9.16 -9.08
N HIS A 139 -3.29 9.68 -8.12
CA HIS A 139 -2.70 8.93 -7.01
C HIS A 139 -3.59 8.88 -5.77
N LYS A 140 -4.78 9.51 -5.79
CA LYS A 140 -5.82 9.30 -4.78
C LYS A 140 -6.33 7.86 -4.87
N LYS A 141 -5.58 6.93 -4.28
CA LYS A 141 -6.22 5.88 -3.49
C LYS A 141 -6.92 6.62 -2.35
N LYS A 142 -8.20 6.35 -2.10
CA LYS A 142 -8.79 6.68 -0.80
C LYS A 142 -8.02 5.87 0.24
N LYS A 143 -6.85 6.33 0.68
CA LYS A 143 -6.34 5.95 1.99
C LYS A 143 -7.28 6.63 2.96
N ALA A 144 -8.36 5.93 3.32
CA ALA A 144 -8.98 6.19 4.59
C ALA A 144 -7.88 5.96 5.62
N VAL A 145 -7.25 7.03 6.09
CA VAL A 145 -6.39 6.98 7.27
C VAL A 145 -7.35 6.70 8.41
N VAL A 146 -7.54 5.42 8.70
CA VAL A 146 -8.26 4.98 9.89
C VAL A 146 -7.18 4.89 10.95
N GLU A 147 -7.27 5.76 11.96
CA GLU A 147 -6.47 5.61 13.17
C GLU A 147 -6.64 4.19 13.72
N PRO A 148 -5.56 3.48 14.09
CA PRO A 148 -5.65 2.12 14.60
C PRO A 148 -6.61 2.06 15.79
N SER A 149 -7.68 1.27 15.65
CA SER A 149 -8.51 0.92 16.80
C SER A 149 -7.68 0.06 17.75
N GLU A 150 -7.74 0.36 19.05
CA GLU A 150 -7.11 -0.49 20.07
C GLU A 150 -7.71 -1.91 20.07
N LYS A 151 -8.99 -2.04 19.71
CA LYS A 151 -9.67 -3.32 19.64
C LYS A 151 -9.77 -3.79 18.20
N LEU A 152 -9.28 -5.00 17.96
CA LEU A 152 -9.41 -5.72 16.68
C LEU A 152 -10.23 -6.99 16.91
N TYR A 153 -10.87 -7.49 15.87
CA TYR A 153 -11.73 -8.67 15.94
C TYR A 153 -11.38 -9.65 14.83
N HIS A 154 -11.24 -10.91 15.19
CA HIS A 154 -11.01 -12.02 14.27
C HIS A 154 -12.07 -13.10 14.51
N MET A 155 -12.57 -13.73 13.45
CA MET A 155 -13.48 -14.88 13.58
C MET A 155 -12.78 -16.17 13.17
N CYS A 156 -13.05 -17.25 13.90
CA CYS A 156 -12.45 -18.56 13.68
C CYS A 156 -13.39 -19.68 14.12
N GLN A 157 -13.10 -20.90 13.66
CA GLN A 157 -13.74 -22.09 14.20
C GLN A 157 -13.31 -22.27 15.66
N LYS A 158 -14.30 -22.47 16.53
CA LYS A 158 -14.10 -22.62 17.98
C LYS A 158 -13.13 -23.75 18.30
N SER A 159 -13.25 -24.89 17.61
CA SER A 159 -12.39 -26.05 17.81
C SER A 159 -10.92 -25.76 17.53
N ALA A 160 -10.61 -25.04 16.45
CA ALA A 160 -9.23 -24.69 16.09
C ALA A 160 -8.60 -23.71 17.08
N TRP A 161 -9.39 -22.76 17.58
CA TRP A 161 -8.95 -21.84 18.63
C TRP A 161 -8.69 -22.57 19.95
N GLU A 162 -9.63 -23.41 20.40
CA GLU A 162 -9.50 -24.17 21.64
C GLU A 162 -8.31 -25.15 21.60
N GLU A 163 -8.03 -25.75 20.44
CA GLU A 163 -6.84 -26.59 20.24
C GLU A 163 -5.55 -25.77 20.43
N ALA A 164 -5.46 -24.59 19.83
CA ALA A 164 -4.30 -23.71 19.97
C ALA A 164 -4.09 -23.26 21.42
N VAL A 165 -5.18 -22.91 22.13
CA VAL A 165 -5.18 -22.56 23.55
C VAL A 165 -4.69 -23.75 24.39
N ALA A 166 -5.26 -24.93 24.20
CA ALA A 166 -4.90 -26.15 24.93
C ALA A 166 -3.43 -26.54 24.70
N ALA A 167 -2.91 -26.31 23.50
CA ALA A 167 -1.51 -26.56 23.17
C ALA A 167 -0.55 -25.47 23.66
N GLY A 168 -1.05 -24.33 24.15
CA GLY A 168 -0.23 -23.16 24.48
C GLY A 168 0.49 -22.55 23.27
N LYS A 169 -0.10 -22.67 22.07
CA LYS A 169 0.51 -22.26 20.80
C LYS A 169 -0.26 -21.10 20.16
N ALA A 170 0.36 -20.40 19.23
CA ALA A 170 -0.36 -19.45 18.41
C ALA A 170 -1.40 -20.18 17.54
N TYR A 171 -2.57 -19.59 17.40
CA TYR A 171 -3.58 -19.98 16.43
C TYR A 171 -3.20 -19.41 15.06
N TYR A 172 -3.36 -20.21 14.01
CA TYR A 172 -3.20 -19.80 12.62
C TYR A 172 -4.47 -20.12 11.84
N PRO A 173 -5.02 -19.19 11.06
CA PRO A 173 -6.17 -19.49 10.21
C PRO A 173 -5.81 -20.53 9.13
N PRO A 174 -6.77 -21.32 8.62
CA PRO A 174 -6.50 -22.37 7.63
C PRO A 174 -5.80 -21.89 6.36
N THR A 175 -6.05 -20.64 5.95
CA THR A 175 -5.47 -20.00 4.76
C THR A 175 -4.20 -19.21 5.04
N PHE A 176 -3.63 -19.27 6.25
CA PHE A 176 -2.52 -18.41 6.70
C PHE A 176 -1.33 -18.35 5.72
N GLU A 177 -0.87 -19.48 5.20
CA GLU A 177 0.23 -19.51 4.23
C GLU A 177 -0.18 -18.99 2.85
N GLU A 178 -1.39 -19.31 2.41
CA GLU A 178 -1.94 -18.88 1.12
C GLU A 178 -2.17 -17.36 1.09
N ASP A 179 -2.58 -16.79 2.23
CA ASP A 179 -2.83 -15.37 2.40
C ASP A 179 -1.52 -14.57 2.47
N GLY A 180 -0.36 -15.22 2.65
CA GLY A 180 0.93 -14.55 2.75
C GLY A 180 1.37 -14.27 4.18
N PHE A 181 1.09 -15.20 5.09
CA PHE A 181 1.52 -15.22 6.49
C PHE A 181 0.95 -14.09 7.34
N PHE A 182 -0.32 -13.73 7.12
CA PHE A 182 -1.06 -12.84 8.01
C PHE A 182 -2.45 -13.39 8.36
N THR A 183 -2.98 -12.92 9.48
CA THR A 183 -4.34 -13.22 9.95
C THR A 183 -5.24 -12.01 9.67
N HIS A 184 -6.36 -12.24 8.99
CA HIS A 184 -7.37 -11.21 8.71
C HIS A 184 -8.10 -10.79 9.99
N ALA A 185 -8.24 -9.49 10.23
CA ALA A 185 -9.05 -8.94 11.31
C ALA A 185 -9.88 -7.74 10.83
N THR A 186 -10.73 -7.21 11.71
CA THR A 186 -11.47 -5.97 11.50
C THR A 186 -11.47 -5.13 12.78
N ALA A 187 -11.49 -3.80 12.66
CA ALA A 187 -11.80 -2.90 13.79
C ALA A 187 -13.32 -2.71 13.99
N VAL A 188 -14.14 -3.19 13.04
CA VAL A 188 -15.59 -2.99 13.02
C VAL A 188 -16.25 -4.37 13.04
N PRO A 189 -16.74 -4.86 14.20
CA PRO A 189 -17.14 -6.26 14.37
C PRO A 189 -18.33 -6.68 13.51
N VAL A 190 -19.28 -5.78 13.23
CA VAL A 190 -20.42 -6.07 12.35
C VAL A 190 -20.00 -6.47 10.93
N ARG A 191 -18.80 -6.06 10.48
CA ARG A 191 -18.23 -6.48 9.18
C ARG A 191 -17.94 -7.98 9.10
N LEU A 192 -17.69 -8.63 10.24
CA LEU A 192 -17.46 -10.08 10.27
C LEU A 192 -18.69 -10.85 9.85
N ILE A 193 -19.91 -10.34 10.03
CA ILE A 193 -21.13 -11.04 9.59
C ILE A 193 -21.18 -11.12 8.06
N GLY A 194 -20.97 -10.01 7.36
CA GLY A 194 -20.89 -9.99 5.90
C GLY A 194 -19.73 -10.85 5.38
N THR A 195 -18.57 -10.75 6.03
CA THR A 195 -17.39 -11.59 5.72
C THR A 195 -17.70 -13.08 5.89
N ALA A 196 -18.33 -13.45 7.01
CA ALA A 196 -18.67 -14.84 7.31
C ALA A 196 -19.65 -15.43 6.30
N ASN A 197 -20.65 -14.64 5.91
CA ASN A 197 -21.64 -15.04 4.93
C ASN A 197 -21.07 -15.20 3.51
N HIS A 198 -20.06 -14.41 3.15
CA HIS A 198 -19.37 -14.51 1.86
C HIS A 198 -18.41 -15.71 1.79
N PHE A 199 -17.64 -15.96 2.85
CA PHE A 199 -16.52 -16.91 2.80
C PHE A 199 -16.79 -18.27 3.46
N TYR A 200 -17.68 -18.35 4.47
CA TYR A 200 -17.67 -19.48 5.42
C TYR A 200 -19.04 -20.13 5.68
N THR A 201 -20.07 -19.85 4.88
CA THR A 201 -21.41 -20.46 5.02
C THR A 201 -21.38 -21.98 4.87
N SER A 202 -20.52 -22.50 3.98
CA SER A 202 -20.36 -23.93 3.73
C SER A 202 -19.47 -24.65 4.75
N VAL A 203 -18.80 -23.92 5.65
CA VAL A 203 -17.90 -24.52 6.65
C VAL A 203 -18.69 -24.87 7.91
N PRO A 204 -18.77 -26.16 8.31
CA PRO A 204 -19.56 -26.58 9.46
C PRO A 204 -18.86 -26.26 10.79
N GLY A 205 -19.58 -26.48 11.88
CA GLY A 205 -19.08 -26.31 13.25
C GLY A 205 -19.37 -24.94 13.85
N ASP A 206 -19.01 -24.82 15.13
CA ASP A 206 -19.19 -23.61 15.92
C ASP A 206 -18.12 -22.58 15.58
N TRP A 207 -18.54 -21.32 15.50
CA TRP A 207 -17.67 -20.19 15.24
C TRP A 207 -17.71 -19.20 16.39
N ILE A 208 -16.56 -18.56 16.62
CA ILE A 208 -16.38 -17.53 17.62
C ILE A 208 -15.72 -16.31 17.00
N CYS A 209 -15.97 -15.16 17.59
CA CYS A 209 -15.23 -13.92 17.38
C CYS A 209 -14.34 -13.68 18.59
N ILE A 210 -13.04 -13.51 18.39
CA ILE A 210 -12.09 -13.12 19.42
C ILE A 210 -11.77 -11.63 19.31
N GLU A 211 -11.81 -10.92 20.44
CA GLU A 211 -11.36 -9.53 20.57
C GLU A 211 -9.89 -9.51 20.93
N LEU A 212 -9.12 -8.70 20.22
CA LEU A 212 -7.68 -8.58 20.35
C LEU A 212 -7.29 -7.16 20.76
N SER A 213 -6.27 -7.04 21.61
CA SER A 213 -5.61 -5.76 21.90
C SER A 213 -4.51 -5.49 20.88
N TYR A 214 -4.65 -4.40 20.12
CA TYR A 214 -3.66 -3.95 19.15
C TYR A 214 -2.33 -3.58 19.83
N SER A 215 -2.39 -2.81 20.92
CA SER A 215 -1.19 -2.46 21.68
C SER A 215 -0.48 -3.69 22.24
N THR A 216 -1.20 -4.67 22.77
CA THR A 216 -0.58 -5.89 23.33
C THR A 216 0.04 -6.77 22.25
N LEU A 217 -0.61 -6.91 21.08
CA LEU A 217 -0.03 -7.60 19.93
C LEU A 217 1.33 -6.98 19.53
N LYS A 218 1.40 -5.65 19.47
CA LYS A 218 2.62 -4.94 19.11
C LYS A 218 3.68 -4.99 20.21
N ASP A 219 3.32 -4.57 21.41
CA ASP A 219 4.28 -4.22 22.45
C ASP A 219 4.73 -5.44 23.27
N LYS A 220 3.86 -6.46 23.43
CA LYS A 220 4.23 -7.70 24.15
C LYS A 220 4.58 -8.85 23.23
N ALA A 221 3.84 -9.03 22.13
CA ALA A 221 4.06 -10.15 21.23
C ALA A 221 5.03 -9.83 20.07
N GLY A 222 5.35 -8.56 19.84
CA GLY A 222 6.20 -8.14 18.72
C GLY A 222 5.53 -8.37 17.35
N ILE A 223 4.21 -8.49 17.31
CA ILE A 223 3.44 -8.80 16.10
C ILE A 223 2.94 -7.50 15.49
N ILE A 224 3.25 -7.30 14.21
CA ILE A 224 2.88 -6.09 13.48
C ILE A 224 1.52 -6.29 12.81
N THR A 225 0.67 -5.27 12.90
CA THR A 225 -0.59 -5.20 12.17
C THR A 225 -0.51 -4.08 11.14
N GLN A 226 -0.80 -4.38 9.88
CA GLN A 226 -0.92 -3.37 8.83
C GLN A 226 -2.40 -3.10 8.54
N PHE A 227 -2.77 -1.83 8.44
CA PHE A 227 -4.12 -1.40 8.09
C PHE A 227 -4.14 -1.07 6.60
N GLU A 228 -4.74 -1.94 5.81
CA GLU A 228 -4.69 -1.87 4.34
C GLU A 228 -6.02 -2.31 3.72
N GLU A 229 -6.14 -2.21 2.40
CA GLU A 229 -7.35 -2.59 1.67
C GLU A 229 -7.69 -4.08 1.86
N ALA A 230 -8.98 -4.43 1.77
CA ALA A 230 -9.44 -5.81 1.87
C ALA A 230 -8.69 -6.74 0.89
N LYS A 231 -8.21 -7.89 1.38
CA LYS A 231 -7.48 -8.90 0.62
C LYS A 231 -8.32 -10.18 0.44
N PRO A 232 -8.06 -10.98 -0.61
CA PRO A 232 -8.65 -12.31 -0.78
C PRO A 232 -8.41 -13.20 0.45
N VAL A 233 -9.29 -14.18 0.66
CA VAL A 233 -9.12 -15.24 1.67
C VAL A 233 -8.92 -16.55 0.92
N GLY A 234 -7.70 -17.06 0.97
CA GLY A 234 -7.21 -18.10 0.06
C GLY A 234 -7.53 -17.76 -1.40
N SER A 235 -8.11 -18.72 -2.11
CA SER A 235 -8.50 -18.56 -3.51
C SER A 235 -9.77 -17.73 -3.76
N THR A 236 -10.48 -17.30 -2.71
CA THR A 236 -11.75 -16.57 -2.85
C THR A 236 -11.52 -15.08 -2.96
N LYS A 237 -11.97 -14.48 -4.07
CA LYS A 237 -11.82 -13.04 -4.34
C LYS A 237 -12.68 -12.18 -3.40
N VAL A 238 -12.20 -10.97 -3.19
CA VAL A 238 -12.91 -9.87 -2.52
C VAL A 238 -14.10 -9.45 -3.38
N SER A 239 -15.30 -9.32 -2.78
CA SER A 239 -16.48 -8.76 -3.44
C SER A 239 -16.44 -7.23 -3.50
N GLU A 240 -17.26 -6.63 -4.37
CA GLU A 240 -17.42 -5.17 -4.46
C GLU A 240 -17.92 -4.54 -3.14
N GLU A 241 -18.60 -5.30 -2.28
CA GLU A 241 -19.11 -4.81 -0.99
C GLU A 241 -18.00 -4.49 0.02
N PHE A 242 -16.82 -5.10 -0.15
CA PHE A 242 -15.63 -4.85 0.66
C PHE A 242 -14.72 -3.77 0.05
N GLU A 243 -15.10 -3.23 -1.13
CA GLU A 243 -14.36 -2.18 -1.79
C GLU A 243 -14.30 -0.95 -0.87
N ASN A 244 -13.09 -0.42 -0.64
CA ASN A 244 -12.77 0.66 0.30
C ASN A 244 -12.71 0.29 1.80
N TRP A 245 -12.87 -0.98 2.18
CA TRP A 245 -12.62 -1.36 3.57
C TRP A 245 -11.13 -1.31 3.89
N ILE A 246 -10.79 -0.64 4.99
CA ILE A 246 -9.48 -0.77 5.62
C ILE A 246 -9.59 -1.87 6.68
N CYS A 247 -8.81 -2.92 6.47
CA CYS A 247 -8.76 -4.13 7.28
C CYS A 247 -7.37 -4.24 7.93
N PRO A 248 -7.31 -4.45 9.26
CA PRO A 248 -6.10 -4.88 9.92
C PRO A 248 -5.71 -6.30 9.48
N HIS A 249 -4.50 -6.45 8.94
CA HIS A 249 -3.84 -7.74 8.70
C HIS A 249 -2.70 -7.90 9.70
N ILE A 250 -2.82 -8.91 10.56
CA ILE A 250 -1.89 -9.21 11.64
C ILE A 250 -0.81 -10.16 11.08
N PHE A 251 0.43 -9.70 10.96
CA PHE A 251 1.54 -10.47 10.36
C PHE A 251 2.09 -11.52 11.34
N GLY A 252 1.31 -12.59 11.50
CA GLY A 252 1.57 -13.69 12.40
C GLY A 252 0.28 -14.45 12.73
N GLY A 253 0.45 -15.55 13.46
CA GLY A 253 -0.65 -16.18 14.16
C GLY A 253 -1.05 -15.37 15.39
N ILE A 254 -2.19 -15.70 16.00
CA ILE A 254 -2.68 -15.05 17.22
C ILE A 254 -2.16 -15.84 18.43
N PRO A 255 -1.26 -15.28 19.26
CA PRO A 255 -0.73 -15.98 20.43
C PRO A 255 -1.83 -16.23 21.48
N SER A 256 -2.22 -17.48 21.66
CA SER A 256 -3.20 -17.86 22.70
C SER A 256 -2.63 -17.80 24.13
N HIS A 257 -1.31 -17.85 24.27
CA HIS A 257 -0.60 -17.97 25.54
C HIS A 257 -0.07 -16.63 26.09
N ILE A 258 -0.17 -15.53 25.33
CA ILE A 258 0.30 -14.22 25.77
C ILE A 258 -0.87 -13.45 26.39
N GLU A 259 -0.77 -13.19 27.69
CA GLU A 259 -1.80 -12.49 28.45
C GLU A 259 -2.07 -11.07 27.90
N GLY A 260 -3.37 -10.80 27.66
CA GLY A 260 -3.86 -9.52 27.15
C GLY A 260 -3.93 -9.43 25.63
N VAL A 261 -3.37 -10.41 24.89
CA VAL A 261 -3.54 -10.45 23.43
C VAL A 261 -5.00 -10.63 23.07
N VAL A 262 -5.65 -11.67 23.64
CA VAL A 262 -7.09 -11.89 23.51
C VAL A 262 -7.77 -11.37 24.77
N THR A 263 -8.65 -10.39 24.61
CA THR A 263 -9.34 -9.74 25.73
C THR A 263 -10.73 -10.31 25.96
N ASN A 264 -11.41 -10.79 24.91
CA ASN A 264 -12.73 -11.40 24.99
C ASN A 264 -12.95 -12.46 23.89
N THR A 265 -13.92 -13.34 24.09
CA THR A 265 -14.39 -14.30 23.09
C THR A 265 -15.91 -14.31 23.07
N PHE A 266 -16.49 -14.16 21.89
CA PHE A 266 -17.92 -14.03 21.67
C PHE A 266 -18.42 -15.16 20.76
N PRO A 267 -19.50 -15.87 21.11
CA PRO A 267 -20.14 -16.83 20.20
C PRO A 267 -20.70 -16.16 18.95
N MET A 268 -20.64 -16.83 17.81
CA MET A 268 -21.32 -16.40 16.58
C MET A 268 -22.54 -17.29 16.32
N LYS A 269 -23.72 -16.66 16.18
CA LYS A 269 -24.96 -17.38 15.87
C LYS A 269 -25.10 -17.67 14.39
N ARG A 270 -25.61 -18.86 14.09
CA ARG A 270 -25.92 -19.31 12.74
C ARG A 270 -27.35 -19.82 12.66
N ASP A 271 -27.97 -19.69 11.49
CA ASP A 271 -29.23 -20.37 11.19
C ASP A 271 -29.00 -21.81 10.71
N ASP A 272 -30.09 -22.57 10.53
CA ASP A 272 -30.06 -23.96 10.06
C ASP A 272 -29.52 -24.11 8.62
N LYS A 273 -29.37 -23.00 7.88
CA LYS A 273 -28.79 -22.97 6.53
C LYS A 273 -27.30 -22.60 6.54
N GLY A 274 -26.74 -22.34 7.72
CA GLY A 274 -25.33 -21.98 7.91
C GLY A 274 -25.03 -20.49 7.78
N ASN A 275 -26.04 -19.63 7.60
CA ASN A 275 -25.86 -18.17 7.54
C ASN A 275 -25.53 -17.63 8.93
N TYR A 276 -24.58 -16.71 9.01
CA TYR A 276 -24.20 -16.01 10.23
C TYR A 276 -25.18 -14.86 10.48
N LEU A 277 -25.74 -14.85 11.69
CA LEU A 277 -26.80 -13.92 12.09
C LEU A 277 -26.22 -12.75 12.89
N CYS A 278 -25.46 -13.05 13.95
CA CYS A 278 -24.86 -12.04 14.83
C CYS A 278 -23.68 -12.62 15.63
N ILE A 279 -22.90 -11.73 16.23
CA ILE A 279 -21.90 -12.00 17.26
C ILE A 279 -22.54 -11.65 18.61
N GLU A 280 -22.79 -12.65 19.45
CA GLU A 280 -23.51 -12.44 20.72
C GLU A 280 -22.75 -11.46 21.62
N GLY A 281 -23.46 -10.43 22.10
CA GLY A 281 -22.89 -9.41 22.98
C GLY A 281 -22.03 -8.36 22.29
N LEU A 282 -21.91 -8.39 20.95
CA LEU A 282 -21.08 -7.45 20.19
C LEU A 282 -21.82 -6.82 19.00
N THR A 283 -22.75 -7.54 18.38
CA THR A 283 -23.57 -7.02 17.27
C THR A 283 -25.03 -7.37 17.53
N ASP A 284 -25.93 -6.40 17.38
CA ASP A 284 -27.39 -6.60 17.48
C ASP A 284 -27.95 -7.37 16.28
#